data_AF-A0A088RK92-F1
#
_entry.id   AF-A0A088RK92-F1
#
_cell.length_a   1.000
_cell.length_b   1.000
_cell.length_c   1.000
_cell.angle_alpha   90.00
_cell.angle_beta   90.00
_cell.angle_gamma   90.00
#
_symmetry.space_group_name_H-M   'P 1'
#
loop_
_entity.id
_entity.type
_entity.pdbx_description
1 polymer ?
#
loop_
_entity_poly.entity_id
_entity_poly.type
_entity_poly.pdbx_seq_one_letter_code
_entity_poly.pdbx_strand_id
1 'polypeptide(L)'
;MKELEELRLRNQLLRAENAELQSKLEDERTQRRQSQLDENHYSLEAKACREAIEKIDSKAQVLALHDELHHLRKKCDIYAAALEESRSYFFEMKRLYMEVSPHLRSFSGDAPAHHAAPS
;
A
#
# COMPACT_ATOMS: atom_id res chain seq x y z
N MET A 1 2.21 -36.95 -21.83
CA MET A 1 2.35 -37.42 -20.44
C MET A 1 3.23 -36.47 -19.60
N LYS A 2 4.42 -36.05 -20.07
CA LYS A 2 5.29 -35.10 -19.33
C LYS A 2 4.66 -33.74 -19.01
N GLU A 3 4.02 -33.08 -19.97
CA GLU A 3 3.34 -31.78 -19.73
C GLU A 3 2.24 -31.87 -18.67
N LEU A 4 1.53 -33.00 -18.59
CA LEU A 4 0.49 -33.22 -17.58
C LEU A 4 1.09 -33.34 -16.18
N GLU A 5 2.25 -33.99 -16.05
CA GLU A 5 2.97 -34.13 -14.77
C GLU A 5 3.57 -32.79 -14.33
N GLU A 6 4.12 -32.01 -15.25
CA GLU A 6 4.62 -30.66 -14.99
C GLU A 6 3.50 -29.71 -14.54
N LEU A 7 2.33 -29.76 -15.21
CA LEU A 7 1.17 -28.98 -14.82
C LEU A 7 0.61 -29.40 -13.45
N ARG A 8 0.62 -30.70 -13.13
CA ARG A 8 0.21 -31.20 -11.80
C ARG A 8 1.14 -30.69 -10.71
N LEU A 9 2.45 -30.74 -10.94
CA LEU A 9 3.45 -30.22 -10.00
C LEU A 9 3.28 -28.70 -9.81
N ARG A 10 3.12 -27.95 -10.90
CA ARG A 10 2.88 -26.50 -10.83
C ARG A 10 1.60 -26.16 -10.07
N ASN A 11 0.53 -26.92 -10.27
CA ASN A 11 -0.73 -26.71 -9.57
C ASN A 11 -0.60 -26.98 -8.07
N GLN A 12 0.15 -28.02 -7.67
CA GLN A 12 0.42 -28.31 -6.26
C GLN A 12 1.22 -27.18 -5.59
N LEU A 13 2.26 -26.67 -6.26
CA LEU A 13 3.05 -25.54 -5.77
C LEU A 13 2.19 -24.28 -5.59
N LEU A 14 1.37 -23.95 -6.59
CA LEU A 14 0.48 -22.80 -6.53
C LEU A 14 -0.57 -22.94 -5.42
N ARG A 15 -1.09 -24.15 -5.15
CA ARG A 15 -2.03 -24.39 -4.04
C ARG A 15 -1.36 -24.20 -2.68
N ALA A 16 -0.12 -24.66 -2.53
CA ALA A 16 0.65 -24.48 -1.30
C ALA A 16 0.93 -22.99 -1.06
N GLU A 17 1.36 -22.26 -2.09
CA GLU A 17 1.57 -20.81 -2.02
C GLU A 17 0.27 -20.06 -1.69
N ASN A 18 -0.85 -20.44 -2.30
CA ASN A 18 -2.14 -19.82 -2.02
C ASN A 18 -2.58 -20.05 -0.57
N ALA A 19 -2.40 -21.27 -0.04
CA ALA A 19 -2.70 -21.57 1.36
C ALA A 19 -1.82 -20.75 2.33
N GLU A 20 -0.53 -20.61 2.04
CA GLU A 20 0.37 -19.77 2.84
C GLU A 20 -0.05 -18.29 2.81
N LEU A 21 -0.40 -17.76 1.63
CA LEU A 21 -0.86 -16.39 1.48
C LEU A 21 -2.19 -16.14 2.20
N GLN A 22 -3.12 -17.12 2.19
CA GLN A 22 -4.38 -17.04 2.92
C GLN A 22 -4.14 -16.99 4.43
N SER A 23 -3.24 -17.84 4.95
CA SER A 23 -2.86 -17.81 6.38
C SER A 23 -2.29 -16.46 6.78
N LYS A 24 -1.33 -15.92 6.01
CA LYS A 24 -0.75 -14.59 6.27
C LYS A 24 -1.81 -13.48 6.26
N LEU A 25 -2.75 -13.55 5.32
CA LEU A 25 -3.84 -12.59 5.23
C LEU A 25 -4.78 -12.67 6.45
N GLU A 26 -5.05 -13.85 6.98
CA GLU A 26 -5.86 -14.03 8.19
C GLU A 26 -5.15 -13.51 9.44
N ASP A 27 -3.84 -13.73 9.56
CA ASP A 27 -3.01 -13.20 10.64
C ASP A 27 -3.01 -11.67 10.60
N GLU A 28 -2.77 -11.06 9.44
CA GLU A 28 -2.81 -9.60 9.26
C GLU A 28 -4.19 -9.02 9.58
N ARG A 29 -5.28 -9.68 9.16
CA ARG A 29 -6.65 -9.26 9.47
C ARG A 29 -6.95 -9.32 10.97
N THR A 30 -6.39 -10.30 11.67
CA THR A 30 -6.59 -10.46 13.11
C THR A 30 -5.79 -9.43 13.88
N GLN A 31 -4.54 -9.19 13.50
CA GLN A 31 -3.71 -8.13 14.05
C GLN A 31 -4.36 -6.74 13.84
N ARG A 32 -4.88 -6.47 12.64
CA ARG A 32 -5.57 -5.20 12.34
C ARG A 32 -6.81 -5.00 13.21
N ARG A 33 -7.62 -6.06 13.41
CA ARG A 33 -8.79 -6.00 14.31
C ARG A 33 -8.38 -5.70 15.75
N GLN A 34 -7.32 -6.32 16.25
CA GLN A 34 -6.81 -6.07 17.60
C GLN A 34 -6.33 -4.61 17.74
N SER A 35 -5.53 -4.11 16.79
CA SER A 35 -5.06 -2.72 16.82
C SER A 35 -6.21 -1.71 16.79
N GLN A 36 -7.29 -1.98 16.05
CA GLN A 36 -8.48 -1.12 16.04
C GLN A 36 -9.21 -1.11 17.39
N LEU A 37 -9.29 -2.26 18.06
CA LEU A 37 -9.90 -2.35 19.40
C LEU A 37 -9.07 -1.58 20.44
N ASP A 38 -7.74 -1.76 20.41
CA ASP A 38 -6.82 -1.07 21.30
C ASP A 38 -6.86 0.45 21.07
N GLU A 39 -6.88 0.88 19.82
CA GLU A 39 -7.00 2.30 19.46
C GLU A 39 -8.30 2.94 19.95
N ASN A 40 -9.43 2.23 19.83
CA ASN A 40 -10.72 2.67 20.35
C ASN A 40 -10.69 2.77 21.88
N HIS A 41 -10.04 1.82 22.56
CA HIS A 41 -9.90 1.83 24.02
C HIS A 41 -9.06 3.01 24.49
N TYR A 42 -7.88 3.22 23.91
CA TYR A 42 -7.03 4.37 24.25
C TYR A 42 -7.68 5.72 23.91
N SER A 43 -8.47 5.79 22.84
CA SER A 43 -9.24 6.99 22.52
C SER A 43 -10.30 7.31 23.58
N LEU A 44 -10.96 6.30 24.14
CA LEU A 44 -11.96 6.46 25.20
C LEU A 44 -11.30 6.93 26.50
N GLU A 45 -10.17 6.33 26.88
CA GLU A 45 -9.41 6.74 28.07
C GLU A 45 -8.86 8.17 27.93
N ALA A 46 -8.29 8.52 26.78
CA ALA A 46 -7.78 9.86 26.52
C ALA A 46 -8.88 10.92 26.64
N LYS A 47 -10.10 10.61 26.18
CA LYS A 47 -11.26 11.49 26.31
C LYS A 47 -11.66 11.68 27.78
N ALA A 48 -11.74 10.61 28.56
CA ALA A 48 -12.06 10.68 29.99
C ALA A 48 -11.01 11.49 30.77
N CYS A 49 -9.72 11.29 30.48
CA CYS A 49 -8.63 12.06 31.07
C CYS A 49 -8.72 13.55 30.70
N ARG A 50 -9.00 13.87 29.43
CA ARG A 50 -9.19 15.26 28.98
C ARG A 50 -10.33 15.93 29.76
N GLU A 51 -11.49 15.29 29.85
CA GLU A 51 -12.66 15.81 30.57
C GLU A 51 -12.38 16.02 32.07
N ALA A 52 -11.59 15.14 32.69
CA ALA A 52 -11.18 15.29 34.09
C ALA A 52 -10.24 16.48 34.30
N ILE A 53 -9.27 16.68 33.40
CA ILE A 53 -8.34 17.81 33.46
C ILE A 53 -9.07 19.12 33.22
N GLU A 54 -9.96 19.19 32.23
CA GLU A 54 -10.71 20.40 31.87
C GLU A 54 -11.62 20.90 33.02
N LYS A 55 -12.16 19.97 33.82
CA LYS A 55 -12.92 20.29 35.03
C LYS A 55 -12.08 20.94 36.13
N ILE A 56 -10.79 20.63 36.19
CA ILE A 56 -9.86 21.12 37.23
C ILE A 56 -9.16 22.40 36.75
N ASP A 57 -8.65 22.38 35.52
CA ASP A 57 -7.98 23.50 34.87
C ASP A 57 -8.24 23.46 33.36
N SER A 58 -9.25 24.22 32.94
CA SER A 58 -9.61 24.41 31.52
C SER A 58 -8.50 25.02 30.65
N LYS A 59 -7.46 25.62 31.26
CA LYS A 59 -6.33 26.23 30.54
C LYS A 59 -5.04 25.42 30.70
N ALA A 60 -5.13 24.19 31.19
CA ALA A 60 -3.98 23.33 31.37
C ALA A 60 -3.22 23.18 30.03
N GLN A 61 -1.92 23.45 30.06
CA GLN A 61 -1.06 23.36 28.86
C GLN A 61 -1.09 21.96 28.22
N VAL A 62 -1.33 20.92 29.02
CA VAL A 62 -1.48 19.53 28.55
C VAL A 62 -2.66 19.39 27.57
N LEU A 63 -3.77 20.11 27.78
CA LEU A 63 -4.92 20.09 26.87
C LEU A 63 -4.55 20.70 25.50
N ALA A 64 -3.83 21.82 25.51
CA ALA A 64 -3.36 22.47 24.28
C ALA A 64 -2.36 21.58 23.51
N LEU A 65 -1.41 20.94 24.21
CA LEU A 65 -0.48 19.99 23.60
C LEU A 65 -1.22 18.77 23.02
N HIS A 66 -2.23 18.26 23.72
CA HIS A 66 -3.05 17.18 23.20
C HIS A 66 -3.79 17.60 21.91
N ASP A 67 -4.37 18.81 21.87
CA ASP A 67 -5.02 19.34 20.66
C ASP A 67 -4.05 19.45 19.48
N GLU A 68 -2.84 19.95 19.73
CA GLU A 68 -1.81 20.09 18.70
C GLU A 68 -1.34 18.72 18.16
N LEU A 69 -1.08 17.76 19.05
CA LEU A 69 -0.72 16.39 18.67
C LEU A 69 -1.84 15.71 17.87
N HIS A 70 -3.10 15.88 18.30
CA HIS A 70 -4.24 15.33 17.57
C HIS A 70 -4.38 15.98 16.18
N HIS A 71 -4.15 17.28 16.07
CA HIS A 71 -4.16 17.98 14.79
C HIS A 71 -3.03 17.50 13.87
N LEU A 72 -1.83 17.31 14.41
CA LEU A 72 -0.67 16.81 13.66
C LEU A 72 -0.91 15.38 13.16
N ARG A 73 -1.47 14.52 14.02
CA ARG A 73 -1.84 13.15 13.64
C ARG A 73 -2.77 13.13 12.42
N LYS A 74 -3.84 13.93 12.42
CA LYS A 74 -4.76 14.06 11.27
C LYS A 74 -4.03 14.46 10.00
N LYS A 75 -3.06 15.36 10.08
CA LYS A 75 -2.24 15.74 8.92
C LYS A 75 -1.36 14.59 8.42
N CYS A 76 -0.73 13.85 9.32
CA CYS A 76 0.04 12.66 8.97
C CYS A 76 -0.81 11.61 8.27
N ASP A 77 -2.05 11.38 8.72
CA ASP A 77 -2.97 10.43 8.10
C ASP A 77 -3.30 10.83 6.65
N ILE A 78 -3.53 12.13 6.40
CA ILE A 78 -3.74 12.67 5.05
C ILE A 78 -2.52 12.42 4.16
N TYR A 79 -1.30 12.67 4.67
CA TYR A 79 -0.08 12.44 3.90
C TYR A 79 0.16 10.96 3.63
N ALA A 80 -0.13 10.09 4.60
CA ALA A 80 -0.02 8.65 4.42
C ALA A 80 -0.96 8.16 3.30
N ALA A 81 -2.21 8.62 3.30
CA ALA A 81 -3.18 8.31 2.24
C ALA A 81 -2.70 8.80 0.87
N ALA A 82 -2.20 10.04 0.78
CA ALA A 82 -1.66 10.59 -0.47
C ALA A 82 -0.42 9.80 -0.98
N LEU A 83 0.41 9.29 -0.07
CA LEU A 83 1.55 8.44 -0.41
C LEU A 83 1.10 7.07 -0.93
N GLU A 84 0.09 6.45 -0.33
CA GLU A 84 -0.46 5.18 -0.82
C GLU A 84 -1.09 5.34 -2.21
N GLU A 85 -1.80 6.45 -2.44
CA GLU A 85 -2.35 6.79 -3.76
C GLU A 85 -1.24 6.99 -4.79
N SER A 86 -0.22 7.79 -4.46
CA SER A 86 0.95 8.02 -5.32
C SER A 86 1.69 6.73 -5.65
N ARG A 87 1.84 5.83 -4.66
CA ARG A 87 2.44 4.51 -4.85
C ARG A 87 1.61 3.66 -5.82
N SER A 88 0.29 3.73 -5.74
CA SER A 88 -0.62 3.02 -6.65
C SER A 88 -0.46 3.52 -8.09
N TYR A 89 -0.43 4.85 -8.30
CA TYR A 89 -0.16 5.44 -9.62
C TYR A 89 1.20 5.05 -10.17
N PHE A 90 2.24 4.99 -9.34
CA PHE A 90 3.57 4.55 -9.77
C PHE A 90 3.55 3.13 -10.32
N PHE A 91 2.87 2.20 -9.63
CA PHE A 91 2.75 0.82 -10.11
C PHE A 91 1.96 0.70 -11.41
N GLU A 92 0.88 1.48 -11.54
CA GLU A 92 0.11 1.50 -12.78
C GLU A 92 0.92 2.06 -13.95
N MET A 93 1.64 3.17 -13.74
CA MET A 93 2.52 3.73 -14.75
C MET A 93 3.63 2.74 -15.14
N LYS A 94 4.23 2.04 -14.16
CA LYS A 94 5.23 0.99 -14.43
C LYS A 94 4.63 -0.14 -15.26
N ARG A 95 3.41 -0.59 -14.95
CA ARG A 95 2.69 -1.62 -15.72
C ARG A 95 2.47 -1.17 -17.17
N LEU A 96 1.91 0.03 -17.36
CA LEU A 96 1.67 0.60 -18.69
C LEU A 96 2.98 0.75 -19.49
N TYR A 97 4.05 1.21 -18.85
CA TYR A 97 5.35 1.31 -19.50
C TYR A 97 5.85 -0.07 -19.97
N MET A 98 5.70 -1.11 -19.15
CA MET A 98 6.06 -2.49 -19.52
C MET A 98 5.18 -3.04 -20.65
N GLU A 99 3.91 -2.66 -20.72
CA GLU A 99 2.98 -3.07 -21.80
C GLU A 99 3.31 -2.37 -23.13
N VAL A 100 3.68 -1.09 -23.08
CA VAL A 100 3.94 -0.28 -24.29
C VAL A 100 5.37 -0.47 -24.82
N SER A 101 6.35 -0.71 -23.94
CA SER A 101 7.77 -0.84 -24.32
C SER A 101 8.06 -1.85 -25.45
N PRO A 102 7.44 -3.05 -25.50
CA PRO A 102 7.63 -4.00 -26.60
C PRO A 102 7.15 -3.44 -27.94
N HIS A 103 6.03 -2.73 -27.95
CA HIS A 103 5.44 -2.15 -29.16
C HIS A 103 6.31 -1.01 -29.72
N LEU A 104 6.85 -0.17 -28.84
CA LEU A 104 7.78 0.89 -29.26
C LEU A 104 9.09 0.33 -29.82
N ARG A 105 9.59 -0.80 -29.28
CA ARG A 105 10.76 -1.49 -29.84
C ARG A 105 10.49 -2.09 -31.22
N SER A 106 9.28 -2.59 -31.48
CA SER A 106 8.92 -3.09 -32.82
C SER A 106 8.82 -1.98 -33.87
N PHE A 107 8.42 -0.75 -33.51
CA PHE A 107 8.41 0.39 -34.45
C PHE A 107 9.81 0.96 -34.73
N SER A 108 10.79 0.70 -33.86
CA SER A 108 12.20 1.06 -34.07
C SER A 108 12.94 0.09 -35.02
N GLY A 109 12.25 -0.90 -35.59
CA GLY A 109 12.83 -2.02 -36.31
C GLY A 109 12.91 -1.90 -37.84
N ASP A 110 12.40 -0.84 -38.47
CA ASP A 110 12.47 -0.67 -39.93
C ASP A 110 12.70 0.81 -40.31
N ALA A 111 13.95 1.25 -40.26
CA ALA A 111 14.42 2.30 -41.15
C ALA A 111 15.27 1.61 -42.23
N PRO A 112 14.75 1.37 -43.44
CA PRO A 112 15.59 0.88 -44.52
C PRO A 112 16.58 1.99 -44.83
N ALA A 113 17.87 1.73 -44.61
CA ALA A 113 18.95 2.56 -45.11
C ALA A 113 18.99 2.43 -46.65
N HIS A 114 17.97 2.97 -47.32
CA HIS A 114 18.03 3.30 -48.72
C HIS A 114 18.84 4.58 -48.85
N HIS A 115 20.13 4.43 -49.10
CA HIS A 115 20.81 5.25 -50.09
C HIS A 115 21.96 4.43 -50.68
N ALA A 116 21.65 3.83 -51.83
CA ALA A 116 22.64 3.50 -52.82
C ALA A 116 23.38 4.78 -53.26
N ALA A 117 24.66 4.62 -53.57
CA ALA A 117 25.66 5.60 -54.00
C ALA A 117 25.23 6.46 -55.21
N PRO A 118 25.94 7.56 -55.56
CA PRO A 118 27.10 7.37 -56.47
C PRO A 118 28.25 8.40 -56.39
N SER A 119 29.42 7.93 -56.83
CA SER A 119 30.56 8.59 -57.51
C SER A 119 31.89 8.41 -56.78
#